data_AF-A0ABD6E3K2-F1
#
_entry.id   AF-A0ABD6E3K2-F1
#
_cell.length_a   1.000
_cell.length_b   1.000
_cell.length_c   1.000
_cell.angle_alpha   90.00
_cell.angle_beta   90.00
_cell.angle_gamma   90.00
#
_symmetry.space_group_name_H-M   'P 1'
#
loop_
_entity.id
_entity.type
_entity.pdbx_description
1 polymer ?
#
loop_
_entity_poly.entity_id
_entity_poly.type
_entity_poly.pdbx_seq_one_letter_code
_entity_poly.pdbx_strand_id
1 'polypeptide(L)' 'MLKLILSALAVSTLISSRVNCYDVFDAGAPFGGYKLSGIGRELGEYGLVNYTEVKTVTIAVPEKNS' A
#
# COMPACT_ATOMS: atom_id res chain seq x y z
N MET A 1 23.57 -26.50 -11.70
CA MET A 1 23.02 -25.28 -12.34
C MET A 1 21.52 -25.12 -12.13
N LEU A 2 20.66 -26.09 -12.43
CA LEU A 2 19.20 -25.95 -12.26
C LEU A 2 18.72 -25.69 -10.82
N LYS A 3 19.40 -26.27 -9.80
CA LYS A 3 19.06 -26.05 -8.38
C LYS A 3 19.39 -24.64 -7.86
N LEU A 4 20.30 -23.92 -8.52
CA LEU A 4 20.74 -22.57 -8.13
C LEU A 4 19.78 -21.48 -8.61
N ILE A 5 19.06 -21.76 -9.71
CA ILE A 5 18.04 -20.86 -10.27
C ILE A 5 16.76 -20.93 -9.41
N LEU A 6 16.40 -22.12 -8.92
CA LEU A 6 15.20 -22.32 -8.11
C LEU A 6 15.30 -21.66 -6.71
N SER A 7 16.49 -21.65 -6.10
CA SER A 7 16.73 -20.97 -4.83
C SER A 7 16.72 -19.44 -4.94
N ALA A 8 17.12 -18.88 -6.09
CA ALA A 8 17.10 -17.43 -6.32
C ALA A 8 15.66 -16.88 -6.42
N LEU A 9 14.74 -17.67 -6.99
CA LEU A 9 13.32 -17.30 -7.12
C LEU A 9 12.56 -17.30 -5.78
N ALA A 10 12.93 -18.18 -4.84
CA ALA A 10 12.32 -18.24 -3.51
C ALA A 10 12.75 -17.09 -2.58
N VAL A 11 13.89 -16.43 -2.87
CA VAL A 11 14.41 -15.32 -2.05
C VAL A 11 13.81 -13.97 -2.48
N SER A 12 13.36 -13.81 -3.73
CA SER A 12 12.76 -12.55 -4.20
C SER A 12 11.33 -12.32 -3.68
N THR A 13 10.65 -13.36 -3.16
CA THR A 13 9.26 -13.27 -2.66
C THR A 13 9.16 -12.68 -1.26
N LEU A 14 10.28 -12.53 -0.54
CA LEU A 14 10.30 -12.10 0.87
C LEU A 14 10.42 -10.59 1.08
N ILE A 15 10.49 -9.77 0.03
CA ILE A 15 10.63 -8.32 0.16
C ILE A 15 9.56 -7.63 -0.70
N SER A 16 8.36 -7.46 -0.12
CA SER A 16 7.24 -6.65 -0.62
C SER A 16 6.49 -7.14 -1.87
N SER A 17 5.78 -8.26 -1.66
CA SER A 17 4.46 -8.63 -2.23
C SER A 17 4.28 -8.68 -3.75
N ARG A 18 5.04 -9.51 -4.45
CA ARG A 18 4.64 -10.08 -5.76
C ARG A 18 5.01 -11.56 -5.82
N VAL A 19 4.05 -12.43 -6.06
CA VAL A 19 4.28 -13.87 -6.25
C VAL A 19 4.26 -14.16 -7.75
N ASN A 20 5.40 -14.60 -8.31
CA ASN A 20 5.55 -15.08 -9.70
C ASN A 20 5.26 -14.09 -10.85
N CYS A 21 5.06 -12.80 -10.58
CA CYS A 21 4.83 -11.77 -11.61
C CYS A 21 5.66 -10.51 -11.35
N TYR A 22 6.11 -9.86 -12.43
CA TYR A 22 6.87 -8.61 -12.39
C TYR A 22 6.07 -7.51 -13.12
N ASP A 23 6.11 -6.29 -12.59
CA ASP A 23 5.52 -5.08 -13.19
C ASP A 23 3.99 -5.04 -13.41
N VAL A 24 3.23 -5.79 -12.60
CA VAL A 24 1.76 -5.74 -12.65
C VAL A 24 1.24 -4.56 -11.84
N PHE A 25 0.81 -3.49 -12.49
CA PHE A 25 0.12 -2.38 -11.83
C PHE A 25 -1.38 -2.57 -11.95
N ASP A 26 -2.04 -2.68 -10.79
CA ASP A 26 -3.50 -2.64 -10.72
C ASP A 26 -3.92 -1.31 -10.09
N ALA A 27 -4.93 -0.66 -10.66
CA ALA A 27 -5.41 0.63 -10.19
C ALA A 27 -6.06 0.54 -8.79
N GLY A 28 -6.57 -0.64 -8.42
CA GLY A 28 -7.13 -0.92 -7.11
C GLY A 28 -6.08 -1.23 -6.03
N ALA A 29 -4.85 -1.59 -6.41
CA ALA A 29 -3.81 -1.97 -5.47
C ALA A 29 -2.88 -0.78 -5.16
N PRO A 30 -2.63 -0.47 -3.87
CA PRO A 30 -1.76 0.63 -3.51
C PRO A 30 -0.30 0.34 -3.89
N PHE A 31 0.37 1.32 -4.50
CA PHE A 31 1.77 1.27 -4.89
C PHE A 31 2.57 2.32 -4.11
N GLY A 32 3.78 1.96 -3.66
CA GLY A 32 4.69 2.93 -3.05
C GLY A 32 5.93 2.29 -2.45
N GLY A 33 6.98 3.09 -2.33
CA GLY A 33 8.28 2.65 -1.81
C GLY A 33 8.32 2.53 -0.29
N TYR A 34 9.34 1.84 0.20
CA TYR A 34 9.77 1.90 1.61
C TYR A 34 11.13 2.60 1.68
N LYS A 35 11.44 3.20 2.84
CA LYS A 35 12.71 3.90 3.12
C LYS A 35 12.92 5.11 2.17
N LEU A 36 14.04 5.15 1.45
CA LEU A 36 14.41 6.25 0.55
C LEU A 36 13.69 6.17 -0.81
N SER A 37 12.97 5.08 -1.10
CA SER A 37 12.23 4.93 -2.34
C SER A 37 10.93 5.74 -2.39
N GLY A 38 10.59 6.47 -1.33
CA GLY A 38 9.43 7.37 -1.28
C GLY A 38 8.68 7.28 0.05
N ILE A 39 7.84 8.28 0.30
CA ILE A 39 6.93 8.37 1.44
C ILE A 39 5.51 8.45 0.89
N GLY A 40 4.60 7.65 1.45
CA GLY A 40 3.20 7.58 1.01
C GLY A 40 2.90 6.40 0.09
N ARG A 41 1.63 6.31 -0.31
CA ARG A 41 1.10 5.33 -1.26
C ARG A 41 0.27 6.04 -2.30
N GLU A 42 0.38 5.60 -3.53
CA GLU A 42 -0.43 6.01 -4.67
C GLU A 42 -1.34 4.84 -5.06
N LEU A 43 -2.39 5.12 -5.85
CA LEU A 43 -3.41 4.14 -6.27
C LEU A 43 -4.23 3.54 -5.10
N GLY A 44 -5.32 2.84 -5.44
CA GLY A 44 -6.26 2.31 -4.46
C GLY A 44 -6.86 3.38 -3.52
N GLU A 45 -7.48 2.94 -2.43
CA GLU A 45 -8.04 3.84 -1.41
C GLU A 45 -6.97 4.69 -0.71
N TYR A 46 -5.78 4.11 -0.50
CA TYR A 46 -4.67 4.78 0.18
C TYR A 46 -4.09 5.96 -0.61
N GLY A 47 -4.23 5.98 -1.94
CA GLY A 47 -3.84 7.12 -2.76
C GLY A 47 -4.66 8.37 -2.46
N LEU A 48 -5.94 8.23 -2.12
CA LEU A 48 -6.82 9.38 -1.84
C LEU A 48 -6.41 10.12 -0.58
N VAL A 49 -5.84 9.42 0.41
CA VAL A 49 -5.45 10.00 1.70
C VAL A 49 -4.46 11.15 1.53
N ASN A 50 -3.56 11.07 0.55
CA ASN A 50 -2.58 12.14 0.28
C ASN A 50 -3.22 13.42 -0.31
N TYR A 51 -4.41 13.30 -0.88
CA TYR A 51 -5.13 14.41 -1.53
C TYR A 51 -6.33 14.91 -0.71
N THR A 52 -6.62 14.28 0.43
CA THR A 52 -7.72 14.66 1.32
C THR A 52 -7.21 15.14 2.67
N GLU A 53 -7.74 16.25 3.16
CA GLU A 53 -7.44 16.74 4.50
C GLU A 53 -8.63 16.47 5.44
N VAL A 54 -8.38 15.79 6.55
CA VAL A 54 -9.42 15.48 7.54
C VAL A 54 -9.68 16.70 8.41
N LYS A 55 -10.93 17.18 8.39
CA LYS A 55 -11.40 18.26 9.26
C LYS A 55 -12.45 17.74 10.24
N THR A 56 -12.13 17.78 11.52
CA THR A 56 -13.08 17.44 12.59
C THR A 56 -13.97 18.64 12.92
N VAL A 57 -15.28 18.43 12.95
CA VAL A 57 -16.27 19.44 13.35
C VAL A 57 -17.01 18.93 14.59
N THR A 58 -16.92 19.68 15.68
CA THR A 58 -17.62 19.38 16.93
C THR A 58 -18.82 20.31 17.06
N ILE A 59 -20.01 19.74 17.26
CA ILE A 59 -21.26 20.49 17.38
C ILE A 59 -21.88 20.18 18.75
N ALA A 60 -22.35 21.22 19.44
CA ALA A 60 -23.11 21.04 20.66
C ALA A 60 -24.51 20.48 20.31
N VAL A 61 -24.86 19.35 20.90
CA VAL A 61 -26.19 18.74 20.76
C VAL A 61 -26.92 18.81 22.11
N PRO A 62 -28.25 19.03 22.13
CA PRO A 62 -29.01 19.19 23.36
C PRO A 62 -29.05 17.92 24.22
N GLU A 63 -29.10 16.75 23.59
CA GLU A 63 -28.99 15.45 24.25
C GLU A 63 -28.42 14.46 23.23
N LYS A 64 -27.43 13.66 23.65
CA LYS A 64 -26.86 12.59 22.84
C LYS A 64 -27.36 11.25 23.39
N ASN A 65 -28.24 10.60 22.65
CA ASN A 65 -28.66 9.23 22.94
C ASN A 65 -27.74 8.23 22.23
N SER A 66 -27.48 7.09 22.88
CA SER A 66 -26.63 6.00 22.34
C SER A 66 -27.44 4.93 21.65
#